data_AF-A2FAZ8-F1
#
_entry.id   AF-A2FAZ8-F1
#
_cell.length_a   1.000
_cell.length_b   1.000
_cell.length_c   1.000
_cell.angle_alpha   90.00
_cell.angle_beta   90.00
_cell.angle_gamma   90.00
#
_symmetry.space_group_name_H-M   'P 1'
#
loop_
_entity.id
_entity.type
_entity.pdbx_description
1 polymer ?
#
loop_
_entity_poly.entity_id
_entity_poly.type
_entity_poly.pdbx_seq_one_letter_code
_entity_poly.pdbx_strand_id
1 'polypeptide(L)'
;MLKTFFKAISAKDLESLQKLSEEVYATAKASKPTRAAGHIKTGRNHILITQSITGILSVQALGKFNFSRFNEFSYFLTPLISNQFENASKPRAFCALIAGTFPVKHFSDTFLQSIGIPEKYTSPATFLLYGALETASIKLTQNIKTNLVDFTLTSLSTAGLIYLNSFIIESIHKLVPIIPYFVIFTAVSFLSAPILHRVCTFGVKSAIRFVIESIASLIFKEQNSHAEYLPTDIEVPEPMQCTICHDLLNDPVECQGFFFCKKCLDEWQKVGSIHPANGLPISEETIVKNVTMNMITIKYRRIVLNQYRRDHPDWQGENMDEEENEQITDEQQQDTQQQE
;
A
#
# COMPACT_ATOMS: atom_id res chain seq x y z
N MET A 1 -8.93 2.68 -13.67
CA MET A 1 -7.99 3.72 -13.22
C MET A 1 -6.60 3.64 -13.84
N LEU A 2 -5.92 2.50 -14.04
CA LEU A 2 -4.54 2.50 -14.58
C LEU A 2 -4.40 3.26 -15.92
N LYS A 3 -5.37 3.09 -16.84
CA LYS A 3 -5.42 3.86 -18.10
C LYS A 3 -5.53 5.37 -17.83
N THR A 4 -6.45 5.78 -16.95
CA THR A 4 -6.65 7.18 -16.54
C THR A 4 -5.40 7.77 -15.87
N PHE A 5 -4.72 6.97 -15.05
CA PHE A 5 -3.45 7.34 -14.44
C PHE A 5 -2.38 7.62 -15.51
N PHE A 6 -2.16 6.72 -16.47
CA PHE A 6 -1.22 6.99 -17.57
C PHE A 6 -1.63 8.18 -18.44
N LYS A 7 -2.93 8.36 -18.72
CA LYS A 7 -3.42 9.57 -19.41
C LYS A 7 -3.03 10.83 -18.63
N ALA A 8 -3.22 10.84 -17.32
CA ALA A 8 -2.87 11.97 -16.47
C ALA A 8 -1.36 12.20 -16.38
N ILE A 9 -0.52 11.15 -16.45
CA ILE A 9 0.94 11.29 -16.66
C ILE A 9 1.24 11.96 -18.01
N SER A 10 0.52 11.61 -19.07
CA SER A 10 0.78 12.16 -20.41
C SER A 10 0.19 13.55 -20.67
N ALA A 11 -0.80 13.98 -19.87
CA ALA A 11 -1.48 15.26 -20.05
C ALA A 11 -0.51 16.44 -19.83
N LYS A 12 -0.58 17.42 -20.74
CA LYS A 12 0.29 18.62 -20.77
C LYS A 12 -0.47 19.94 -20.68
N ASP A 13 -1.76 19.95 -20.99
CA ASP A 13 -2.63 21.12 -21.07
C ASP A 13 -3.78 21.05 -20.05
N LEU A 14 -4.36 22.21 -19.75
CA LEU A 14 -5.43 22.36 -18.76
C LEU A 14 -6.72 21.64 -19.16
N GLU A 15 -7.10 21.72 -20.44
CA GLU A 15 -8.33 21.10 -20.95
C GLU A 15 -8.29 19.58 -20.78
N SER A 16 -7.16 18.96 -21.13
CA SER A 16 -6.94 17.52 -20.93
C SER A 16 -6.99 17.13 -19.45
N LEU A 17 -6.41 17.93 -18.56
CA LEU A 17 -6.44 17.68 -17.12
C LEU A 17 -7.86 17.82 -16.55
N GLN A 18 -8.62 18.84 -16.98
CA GLN A 18 -10.00 19.04 -16.59
C GLN A 18 -10.86 17.87 -17.04
N LYS A 19 -10.79 17.47 -18.32
CA LYS A 19 -11.51 16.29 -18.82
C LYS A 19 -11.16 15.01 -18.07
N LEU A 20 -9.89 14.84 -17.69
CA LEU A 20 -9.46 13.70 -16.86
C LEU A 20 -10.02 13.78 -15.45
N SER A 21 -10.09 14.97 -14.85
CA SER A 21 -10.70 15.17 -13.53
C SER A 21 -12.18 14.81 -13.56
N GLU A 22 -12.91 15.19 -14.61
CA GLU A 22 -14.31 14.81 -14.85
C GLU A 22 -14.46 13.29 -15.01
N GLU A 23 -13.58 12.64 -15.79
CA GLU A 23 -13.56 11.18 -15.94
C GLU A 23 -13.35 10.47 -14.58
N VAL A 24 -12.43 10.97 -13.75
CA VAL A 24 -12.14 10.42 -12.41
C VAL A 24 -13.32 10.65 -11.47
N TYR A 25 -13.87 11.87 -11.47
CA TYR A 25 -15.00 12.24 -10.63
C TYR A 25 -16.26 11.45 -10.97
N ALA A 26 -16.59 11.33 -12.26
CA ALA A 26 -17.70 10.50 -12.73
C ALA A 26 -17.50 9.02 -12.37
N THR A 27 -16.26 8.52 -12.45
CA THR A 27 -15.94 7.13 -12.04
C THR A 27 -16.15 6.93 -10.54
N ALA A 28 -15.72 7.88 -9.71
CA ALA A 28 -15.91 7.84 -8.26
C ALA A 28 -17.40 7.85 -7.90
N LYS A 29 -18.18 8.78 -8.49
CA LYS A 29 -19.62 8.89 -8.29
C LYS A 29 -20.41 7.67 -8.80
N ALA A 30 -19.96 7.06 -9.90
CA ALA A 30 -20.56 5.85 -10.44
C ALA A 30 -20.15 4.58 -9.68
N SER A 31 -19.02 4.63 -8.96
CA SER A 31 -18.67 3.56 -8.06
C SER A 31 -19.73 3.54 -6.96
N LYS A 32 -20.53 2.48 -6.92
CA LYS A 32 -21.32 2.20 -5.72
C LYS A 32 -20.33 2.17 -4.56
N PRO A 33 -20.75 2.41 -3.31
CA PRO A 33 -20.02 1.95 -2.14
C PRO A 33 -19.97 0.42 -2.20
N THR A 34 -19.21 -0.13 -3.14
CA THR A 34 -18.91 -1.53 -3.30
C THR A 34 -18.14 -1.85 -2.06
N ARG A 35 -18.86 -2.44 -1.10
CA ARG A 35 -18.37 -3.10 0.12
C ARG A 35 -16.88 -2.89 0.24
N ALA A 36 -16.52 -1.83 0.98
CA ALA A 36 -15.16 -1.50 1.40
C ALA A 36 -14.29 -2.73 1.23
N ALA A 37 -13.48 -2.74 0.16
CA ALA A 37 -12.67 -3.90 -0.19
C ALA A 37 -11.84 -4.20 1.06
N GLY A 38 -12.21 -5.28 1.75
CA GLY A 38 -12.02 -5.42 3.18
C GLY A 38 -10.66 -4.95 3.65
N HIS A 39 -10.61 -3.72 4.21
CA HIS A 39 -9.59 -3.32 5.16
C HIS A 39 -9.87 -4.04 6.50
N ILE A 40 -10.09 -5.36 6.43
CA ILE A 40 -10.17 -6.24 7.59
C ILE A 40 -8.82 -6.13 8.30
N LYS A 41 -8.76 -5.34 9.38
CA LYS A 41 -7.64 -5.28 10.34
C LYS A 41 -6.27 -5.42 9.64
N THR A 42 -5.96 -4.53 8.68
CA THR A 42 -4.80 -4.62 7.78
C THR A 42 -3.50 -4.90 8.53
N GLY A 43 -3.31 -4.31 9.71
CA GLY A 43 -2.12 -4.55 10.54
C GLY A 43 -1.94 -6.01 10.98
N ARG A 44 -2.99 -6.71 11.41
CA ARG A 44 -2.88 -8.10 11.91
C ARG A 44 -2.63 -9.10 10.77
N ASN A 45 -3.36 -8.94 9.66
CA ASN A 45 -3.14 -9.73 8.46
C ASN A 45 -1.74 -9.49 7.89
N HIS A 46 -1.26 -8.24 7.94
CA HIS A 46 0.09 -7.89 7.51
C HIS A 46 1.15 -8.62 8.33
N ILE A 47 1.07 -8.58 9.67
CA ILE A 47 2.01 -9.28 10.56
C ILE A 47 2.03 -10.79 10.27
N LEU A 48 0.87 -11.42 10.13
CA LEU A 48 0.78 -12.85 9.83
C LEU A 48 1.43 -13.21 8.49
N ILE A 49 1.20 -12.40 7.46
CA ILE A 49 1.77 -12.63 6.12
C ILE A 49 3.27 -12.37 6.14
N THR A 50 3.72 -11.31 6.81
CA THR A 50 5.16 -11.06 7.02
C THR A 50 5.82 -12.26 7.69
N GLN A 51 5.18 -12.88 8.68
CA GLN A 51 5.69 -14.08 9.35
C GLN A 51 5.75 -15.29 8.44
N SER A 52 4.68 -15.57 7.68
CA SER A 52 4.68 -16.66 6.69
C SER A 52 5.81 -16.50 5.68
N ILE A 53 5.93 -15.31 5.06
CA ILE A 53 6.99 -15.01 4.08
C ILE A 53 8.36 -15.13 4.74
N THR A 54 8.51 -14.61 5.95
CA THR A 54 9.75 -14.69 6.72
C THR A 54 10.15 -16.14 6.99
N GLY A 55 9.21 -16.99 7.40
CA GLY A 55 9.44 -18.42 7.56
C GLY A 55 9.90 -19.06 6.26
N ILE A 56 9.18 -18.83 5.16
CA ILE A 56 9.51 -19.38 3.84
C ILE A 56 10.91 -18.94 3.37
N LEU A 57 11.22 -17.64 3.48
CA LEU A 57 12.52 -17.08 3.06
C LEU A 57 13.66 -17.55 3.98
N SER A 58 13.41 -17.69 5.28
CA SER A 58 14.38 -18.23 6.23
C SER A 58 14.75 -19.67 5.91
N VAL A 59 13.80 -20.52 5.52
CA VAL A 59 14.07 -21.93 5.14
C VAL A 59 15.02 -22.02 3.94
N GLN A 60 14.84 -21.12 2.97
CA GLN A 60 15.69 -21.09 1.78
C GLN A 60 17.11 -20.58 2.09
N ALA A 61 17.19 -19.51 2.87
CA ALA A 61 18.44 -18.89 3.29
C ALA A 61 19.25 -19.77 4.24
N LEU A 62 18.61 -20.32 5.27
CA LEU A 62 19.23 -21.21 6.26
C LEU A 62 19.62 -22.54 5.63
N GLY A 63 18.98 -22.96 4.54
CA GLY A 63 19.47 -24.07 3.73
C GLY A 63 20.88 -23.85 3.14
N LYS A 64 21.43 -22.63 3.18
CA LYS A 64 22.82 -22.32 2.80
C LYS A 64 23.75 -22.10 4.00
N PHE A 65 23.18 -21.88 5.19
CA PHE A 65 23.91 -21.54 6.41
C PHE A 65 23.52 -22.53 7.51
N ASN A 66 24.44 -23.38 7.97
CA ASN A 66 24.27 -24.33 9.08
C ASN A 66 23.97 -23.62 10.42
N PHE A 67 22.81 -22.98 10.54
CA PHE A 67 22.37 -22.21 11.70
C PHE A 67 21.26 -22.95 12.42
N SER A 68 21.63 -23.95 13.22
CA SER A 68 20.71 -24.60 14.18
C SER A 68 20.11 -23.61 15.19
N ARG A 69 20.77 -22.47 15.45
CA ARG A 69 20.34 -21.45 16.42
C ARG A 69 19.22 -20.53 15.94
N PHE A 70 18.95 -20.45 14.64
CA PHE A 70 17.89 -19.55 14.15
C PHE A 70 16.48 -20.10 14.41
N ASN A 71 16.35 -21.43 14.42
CA ASN A 71 15.12 -22.12 14.83
C ASN A 71 14.67 -21.69 16.23
N GLU A 72 15.59 -21.47 17.17
CA GLU A 72 15.26 -21.10 18.55
C GLU A 72 14.56 -19.73 18.64
N PHE A 73 14.90 -18.78 17.76
CA PHE A 73 14.28 -17.45 17.75
C PHE A 73 12.87 -17.45 17.15
N SER A 74 12.63 -18.25 16.10
CA SER A 74 11.28 -18.45 15.56
C SER A 74 10.37 -19.19 16.55
N TYR A 75 10.91 -20.14 17.33
CA TYR A 75 10.16 -20.78 18.42
C TYR A 75 9.74 -19.80 19.53
N PHE A 76 10.51 -18.74 19.79
CA PHE A 76 10.18 -17.77 20.83
C PHE A 76 9.05 -16.81 20.43
N LEU A 77 9.07 -16.33 19.18
CA LEU A 77 8.07 -15.36 18.70
C LEU A 77 6.70 -15.99 18.42
N THR A 78 6.65 -17.27 18.04
CA THR A 78 5.40 -17.86 17.53
C THR A 78 4.30 -18.06 18.60
N PRO A 79 4.59 -18.54 19.83
CA PRO A 79 3.58 -18.71 20.90
C PRO A 79 3.01 -17.38 21.41
N LEU A 80 3.86 -16.35 21.51
CA LEU A 80 3.48 -14.98 21.92
C LEU A 80 2.42 -14.39 21.00
N ILE A 81 2.44 -14.77 19.72
CA ILE A 81 1.61 -14.20 18.68
C ILE A 81 0.39 -15.09 18.43
N SER A 82 0.55 -16.43 18.49
CA SER A 82 -0.52 -17.44 18.48
C SER A 82 -1.64 -17.18 19.50
N ASN A 83 -1.27 -16.83 20.74
CA ASN A 83 -2.23 -16.58 21.82
C ASN A 83 -3.07 -15.31 21.61
N GLN A 84 -2.67 -14.42 20.70
CA GLN A 84 -3.41 -13.19 20.38
C GLN A 84 -4.34 -13.32 19.16
N PHE A 85 -4.37 -14.49 18.52
CA PHE A 85 -5.09 -14.69 17.28
C PHE A 85 -6.45 -15.38 17.48
N GLU A 86 -7.49 -14.80 16.85
CA GLU A 86 -8.82 -15.41 16.76
C GLU A 86 -8.74 -16.75 16.00
N ASN A 87 -9.72 -17.64 16.20
CA ASN A 87 -9.76 -19.00 15.63
C ASN A 87 -9.53 -19.03 14.10
N ALA A 88 -9.94 -17.99 13.37
CA ALA A 88 -9.76 -17.87 11.92
C ALA A 88 -8.29 -17.77 11.48
N SER A 89 -7.40 -17.24 12.32
CA SER A 89 -5.96 -17.04 12.00
C SER A 89 -5.07 -18.24 12.35
N LYS A 90 -5.60 -19.25 13.06
CA LYS A 90 -4.84 -20.43 13.48
C LYS A 90 -4.22 -21.23 12.32
N PRO A 91 -4.90 -21.47 11.17
CA PRO A 91 -4.30 -22.16 10.04
C PRO A 91 -3.08 -21.42 9.47
N ARG A 92 -3.11 -20.08 9.43
CA ARG A 92 -1.96 -19.27 8.98
C ARG A 92 -0.80 -19.33 9.96
N ALA A 93 -1.08 -19.17 11.25
CA ALA A 93 -0.05 -19.32 12.28
C ALA A 93 0.59 -20.72 12.25
N PHE A 94 -0.19 -21.75 11.97
CA PHE A 94 0.29 -23.12 11.80
C PHE A 94 1.17 -23.29 10.55
N CYS A 95 0.77 -22.73 9.40
CA CYS A 95 1.61 -22.73 8.19
C CYS A 95 2.94 -22.00 8.41
N ALA A 96 2.90 -20.83 9.04
CA ALA A 96 4.10 -20.06 9.39
C ALA A 96 4.99 -20.85 10.37
N LEU A 97 4.39 -21.55 11.33
CA LEU A 97 5.11 -22.39 12.29
C LEU A 97 5.77 -23.59 11.61
N ILE A 98 5.05 -24.33 10.74
CA ILE A 98 5.65 -25.42 9.97
C ILE A 98 6.82 -24.90 9.16
N ALA A 99 6.64 -23.80 8.42
CA ALA A 99 7.69 -23.18 7.63
C ALA A 99 8.89 -22.79 8.50
N GLY A 100 8.69 -22.17 9.67
CA GLY A 100 9.78 -21.63 10.48
C GLY A 100 10.47 -22.59 11.46
N THR A 101 10.02 -23.85 11.59
CA THR A 101 10.49 -24.76 12.67
C THR A 101 10.92 -26.13 12.20
N PHE A 102 10.25 -26.70 11.19
CA PHE A 102 10.64 -27.99 10.66
C PHE A 102 11.84 -27.82 9.70
N PRO A 103 12.69 -28.82 9.47
CA PRO A 103 13.66 -28.80 8.37
C PRO A 103 12.94 -28.93 7.02
N VAL A 104 11.99 -28.02 6.74
CA VAL A 104 11.04 -28.12 5.64
C VAL A 104 11.79 -28.14 4.32
N LYS A 105 12.95 -27.48 4.21
CA LYS A 105 13.78 -27.57 3.00
C LYS A 105 14.25 -29.00 2.74
N HIS A 106 14.86 -29.67 3.72
CA HIS A 106 15.33 -31.04 3.51
C HIS A 106 14.16 -31.97 3.22
N PHE A 107 13.05 -31.81 3.95
CA PHE A 107 11.84 -32.59 3.71
C PHE A 107 11.25 -32.33 2.31
N SER A 108 11.13 -31.06 1.89
CA SER A 108 10.62 -30.67 0.58
C SER A 108 11.53 -31.18 -0.51
N ASP A 109 12.85 -31.02 -0.36
CA ASP A 109 13.82 -31.44 -1.36
C ASP A 109 13.79 -32.96 -1.52
N THR A 110 13.79 -33.71 -0.41
CA THR A 110 13.66 -35.18 -0.42
C THR A 110 12.33 -35.62 -1.02
N PHE A 111 11.22 -34.97 -0.65
CA PHE A 111 9.90 -35.28 -1.18
C PHE A 111 9.82 -35.03 -2.69
N LEU A 112 10.29 -33.87 -3.16
CA LEU A 112 10.30 -33.49 -4.57
C LEU A 112 11.21 -34.43 -5.38
N GLN A 113 12.37 -34.79 -4.85
CA GLN A 113 13.25 -35.79 -5.47
C GLN A 113 12.61 -37.17 -5.50
N SER A 114 11.86 -37.56 -4.45
CA SER A 114 11.17 -38.86 -4.39
C SER A 114 10.06 -39.01 -5.44
N ILE A 115 9.43 -37.91 -5.85
CA ILE A 115 8.46 -37.90 -6.96
C ILE A 115 9.11 -37.70 -8.34
N GLY A 116 10.44 -37.77 -8.40
CA GLY A 116 11.21 -37.75 -9.64
C GLY A 116 11.60 -36.36 -10.16
N ILE A 117 11.49 -35.30 -9.34
CA ILE A 117 11.95 -33.97 -9.74
C ILE A 117 13.48 -33.93 -9.67
N PRO A 118 14.17 -33.65 -10.80
CA PRO A 118 15.63 -33.51 -10.80
C PRO A 118 16.10 -32.41 -9.85
N GLU A 119 17.27 -32.59 -9.24
CA GLU A 119 17.86 -31.65 -8.27
C GLU A 119 17.91 -30.20 -8.79
N LYS A 120 18.21 -30.02 -10.08
CA LYS A 120 18.20 -28.70 -10.75
C LYS A 120 16.87 -27.96 -10.70
N TYR A 121 15.74 -28.65 -10.50
CA TYR A 121 14.40 -28.08 -10.44
C TYR A 121 13.81 -28.09 -9.03
N THR A 122 14.51 -28.65 -8.05
CA THR A 122 14.02 -28.77 -6.67
C THR A 122 13.75 -27.40 -6.04
N SER A 123 14.61 -26.41 -6.25
CA SER A 123 14.40 -25.05 -5.72
C SER A 123 13.18 -24.34 -6.34
N PRO A 124 13.04 -24.24 -7.68
CA PRO A 124 11.81 -23.74 -8.31
C PRO A 124 10.53 -24.46 -7.86
N ALA A 125 10.56 -25.79 -7.80
CA ALA A 125 9.42 -26.59 -7.35
C ALA A 125 9.07 -26.32 -5.87
N THR A 126 10.08 -26.08 -5.04
CA THR A 126 9.89 -25.68 -3.64
C THR A 126 9.20 -24.30 -3.53
N PHE A 127 9.61 -23.32 -4.33
CA PHE A 127 8.92 -22.02 -4.37
C PHE A 127 7.45 -22.15 -4.80
N LEU A 128 7.17 -23.01 -5.78
CA LEU A 128 5.80 -23.30 -6.21
C LEU A 128 4.97 -23.95 -5.10
N LEU A 129 5.54 -24.92 -4.40
CA LEU A 129 4.89 -25.59 -3.26
C LEU A 129 4.50 -24.58 -2.18
N TYR A 130 5.46 -23.74 -1.76
CA TYR A 130 5.18 -22.69 -0.77
C TYR A 130 4.19 -21.65 -1.30
N GLY A 131 4.29 -21.25 -2.57
CA GLY A 131 3.37 -20.32 -3.18
C GLY A 131 1.92 -20.84 -3.20
N ALA A 132 1.74 -22.13 -3.47
CA ALA A 132 0.45 -22.80 -3.43
C ALA A 132 -0.10 -22.93 -2.00
N LEU A 133 0.74 -23.30 -1.04
CA LEU A 133 0.35 -23.41 0.38
C LEU A 133 -0.09 -22.05 0.94
N GLU A 134 0.66 -20.98 0.66
CA GLU A 134 0.32 -19.64 1.15
C GLU A 134 -0.97 -19.13 0.49
N THR A 135 -1.13 -19.34 -0.82
CA THR A 135 -2.36 -18.99 -1.54
C THR A 135 -3.57 -19.72 -0.96
N ALA A 136 -3.45 -21.04 -0.72
CA ALA A 136 -4.50 -21.85 -0.11
C ALA A 136 -4.84 -21.35 1.30
N SER A 137 -3.82 -21.11 2.13
CA SER A 137 -3.99 -20.62 3.49
C SER A 137 -4.71 -19.27 3.54
N ILE A 138 -4.34 -18.32 2.67
CA ILE A 138 -4.99 -17.02 2.60
C ILE A 138 -6.44 -17.13 2.17
N LYS A 139 -6.72 -17.85 1.08
CA LYS A 139 -8.07 -17.99 0.53
C LYS A 139 -9.00 -18.78 1.45
N LEU A 140 -8.51 -19.84 2.12
CA LEU A 140 -9.28 -20.59 3.12
C LEU A 140 -9.64 -19.71 4.33
N THR A 141 -8.65 -18.98 4.87
CA THR A 141 -8.86 -18.09 6.02
C THR A 141 -9.90 -17.00 5.75
N GLN A 142 -9.98 -16.53 4.50
CA GLN A 142 -10.90 -15.48 4.08
C GLN A 142 -12.17 -16.00 3.42
N ASN A 143 -12.35 -17.32 3.35
CA ASN A 143 -13.48 -17.96 2.69
C ASN A 143 -13.70 -17.46 1.24
N ILE A 144 -12.60 -17.23 0.52
CA ILE A 144 -12.63 -16.76 -0.88
C ILE A 144 -12.81 -17.97 -1.79
N LYS A 145 -13.94 -18.02 -2.51
CA LYS A 145 -14.15 -19.01 -3.57
C LYS A 145 -13.23 -18.72 -4.75
N THR A 146 -12.52 -19.74 -5.21
CA THR A 146 -11.49 -19.64 -6.25
C THR A 146 -11.66 -20.79 -7.24
N ASN A 147 -11.53 -20.50 -8.53
CA ASN A 147 -11.43 -21.55 -9.53
C ASN A 147 -9.97 -22.03 -9.66
N LEU A 148 -9.75 -23.15 -10.38
CA LEU A 148 -8.42 -23.73 -10.52
C LEU A 148 -7.43 -22.80 -11.24
N VAL A 149 -7.91 -22.04 -12.22
CA VAL A 149 -7.08 -21.12 -13.02
C VAL A 149 -6.58 -19.96 -12.16
N ASP A 150 -7.46 -19.33 -11.39
CA ASP A 150 -7.13 -18.23 -10.47
C ASP A 150 -6.19 -18.71 -9.37
N PHE A 151 -6.45 -19.89 -8.80
CA PHE A 151 -5.58 -20.51 -7.83
C PHE A 151 -4.16 -20.73 -8.39
N THR A 152 -4.06 -21.30 -9.60
CA THR A 152 -2.78 -21.59 -10.24
C THR A 152 -2.00 -20.31 -10.56
N LEU A 153 -2.66 -19.31 -11.14
CA LEU A 153 -2.04 -18.03 -11.48
C LEU A 153 -1.56 -17.27 -10.23
N THR A 154 -2.38 -17.29 -9.18
CA THR A 154 -2.05 -16.68 -7.88
C THR A 154 -0.88 -17.39 -7.22
N SER A 155 -0.86 -18.73 -7.25
CA SER A 155 0.22 -19.55 -6.68
C SER A 155 1.54 -19.32 -7.42
N LEU A 156 1.51 -19.28 -8.76
CA LEU A 156 2.68 -18.99 -9.58
C LEU A 156 3.24 -17.58 -9.30
N SER A 157 2.35 -16.60 -9.16
CA SER A 157 2.75 -15.21 -8.86
C SER A 157 3.33 -15.08 -7.46
N THR A 158 2.75 -15.77 -6.48
CA THR A 158 3.25 -15.87 -5.10
C THR A 158 4.65 -16.50 -5.08
N ALA A 159 4.84 -17.61 -5.80
CA ALA A 159 6.15 -18.25 -5.95
C ALA A 159 7.18 -17.32 -6.61
N GLY A 160 6.80 -16.60 -7.67
CA GLY A 160 7.65 -15.61 -8.32
C GLY A 160 8.06 -14.47 -7.39
N LEU A 161 7.15 -13.99 -6.53
CA LEU A 161 7.47 -12.96 -5.53
C LEU A 161 8.45 -13.48 -4.48
N ILE A 162 8.26 -14.71 -3.99
CA ILE A 162 9.18 -15.34 -3.02
C ILE A 162 10.58 -15.51 -3.64
N TYR A 163 10.65 -15.94 -4.91
CA TYR A 163 11.90 -16.03 -5.65
C TYR A 163 12.59 -14.67 -5.79
N LEU A 164 11.85 -13.63 -6.19
CA LEU A 164 12.37 -12.27 -6.32
C LEU A 164 12.89 -11.73 -4.98
N ASN A 165 12.15 -11.93 -3.90
CA ASN A 165 12.59 -11.55 -2.55
C ASN A 165 13.90 -12.25 -2.17
N SER A 166 14.03 -13.54 -2.46
CA SER A 166 15.27 -14.30 -2.19
C SER A 166 16.46 -13.71 -2.96
N PHE A 167 16.27 -13.37 -4.24
CA PHE A 167 17.28 -12.72 -5.06
C PHE A 167 17.68 -11.33 -4.53
N ILE A 168 16.71 -10.53 -4.09
CA ILE A 168 16.95 -9.21 -3.48
C ILE A 168 17.76 -9.35 -2.20
N ILE A 169 17.39 -10.28 -1.31
CA ILE A 169 18.09 -10.51 -0.05
C ILE A 169 19.55 -10.91 -0.29
N GLU A 170 19.79 -11.85 -1.22
CA GLU A 170 21.15 -12.25 -1.60
C GLU A 170 21.97 -11.08 -2.16
N SER A 171 21.33 -10.21 -2.94
CA SER A 171 21.98 -9.03 -3.52
C SER A 171 22.34 -8.00 -2.44
N ILE A 172 21.42 -7.71 -1.52
CA ILE A 172 21.68 -6.78 -0.40
C ILE A 172 22.78 -7.33 0.50
N HIS A 173 22.76 -8.62 0.84
CA HIS A 173 23.77 -9.22 1.71
C HIS A 173 25.17 -9.23 1.06
N LYS A 174 25.26 -9.41 -0.26
CA LYS A 174 26.53 -9.26 -1.00
C LYS A 174 27.05 -7.82 -0.95
N LEU A 175 26.16 -6.82 -1.01
CA LEU A 175 26.53 -5.41 -0.95
C LEU A 175 26.86 -4.93 0.47
N VAL A 176 26.16 -5.45 1.48
CA VAL A 176 26.29 -5.05 2.88
C VAL A 176 26.37 -6.29 3.79
N PRO A 177 27.51 -7.00 3.81
CA PRO A 177 27.66 -8.26 4.54
C PRO A 177 27.64 -8.10 6.07
N ILE A 178 27.84 -6.87 6.55
CA ILE A 178 27.82 -6.53 7.99
C ILE A 178 26.43 -6.74 8.59
N ILE A 179 25.36 -6.53 7.80
CA ILE A 179 23.99 -6.67 8.29
C ILE A 179 23.67 -8.17 8.38
N PRO A 180 23.23 -8.66 9.57
CA PRO A 180 22.83 -10.05 9.71
C PRO A 180 21.74 -10.41 8.70
N TYR A 181 21.90 -11.58 8.07
CA TYR A 181 21.00 -12.04 7.00
C TYR A 181 19.52 -12.00 7.42
N PHE A 182 19.25 -12.21 8.72
CA PHE A 182 17.89 -12.20 9.24
C PHE A 182 17.20 -10.84 9.27
N VAL A 183 17.97 -9.78 9.50
CA VAL A 183 17.44 -8.41 9.48
C VAL A 183 17.01 -8.08 8.04
N ILE A 184 17.83 -8.46 7.06
CA ILE A 184 17.56 -8.25 5.64
C ILE A 184 16.29 -8.99 5.21
N PHE A 185 16.18 -10.30 5.49
CA PHE A 185 14.96 -11.01 5.08
C PHE A 185 13.72 -10.47 5.81
N THR A 186 13.81 -10.07 7.07
CA THR A 186 12.64 -9.60 7.83
C THR A 186 12.13 -8.29 7.23
N ALA A 187 13.04 -7.38 6.88
CA ALA A 187 12.71 -6.13 6.21
C ALA A 187 12.08 -6.37 4.83
N VAL A 188 12.68 -7.23 4.00
CA VAL A 188 12.15 -7.56 2.66
C VAL A 188 10.78 -8.26 2.75
N SER A 189 10.60 -9.19 3.70
CA SER A 189 9.30 -9.83 3.97
C SER A 189 8.25 -8.81 4.39
N PHE A 190 8.61 -7.86 5.24
CA PHE A 190 7.70 -6.82 5.69
C PHE A 190 7.25 -5.92 4.53
N LEU A 191 8.18 -5.53 3.65
CA LEU A 191 7.86 -4.70 2.48
C LEU A 191 7.03 -5.44 1.42
N SER A 192 7.23 -6.74 1.26
CA SER A 192 6.53 -7.56 0.25
C SER A 192 5.19 -8.12 0.72
N ALA A 193 4.93 -8.18 2.03
CA ALA A 193 3.69 -8.70 2.59
C ALA A 193 2.40 -8.04 2.08
N PRO A 194 2.30 -6.69 1.90
CA PRO A 194 1.10 -6.07 1.34
C PRO A 194 0.83 -6.51 -0.10
N ILE A 195 1.91 -6.64 -0.90
CA ILE A 195 1.83 -7.06 -2.30
C ILE A 195 1.34 -8.50 -2.34
N LEU A 196 1.95 -9.40 -1.55
CA LEU A 196 1.56 -10.80 -1.50
C LEU A 196 0.11 -10.96 -1.07
N HIS A 197 -0.29 -10.25 -0.03
CA HIS A 197 -1.67 -10.24 0.42
C HIS A 197 -2.61 -9.91 -0.75
N ARG A 198 -2.36 -8.79 -1.44
CA ARG A 198 -3.20 -8.37 -2.57
C ARG A 198 -3.19 -9.36 -3.74
N VAL A 199 -2.06 -10.00 -4.03
CA VAL A 199 -2.00 -11.07 -5.04
C VAL A 199 -2.95 -12.20 -4.64
N CYS A 200 -2.90 -12.66 -3.39
CA CYS A 200 -3.70 -13.79 -2.93
C CYS A 200 -5.20 -13.48 -2.80
N THR A 201 -5.55 -12.25 -2.40
CA THR A 201 -6.94 -11.85 -2.13
C THR A 201 -7.67 -11.29 -3.35
N PHE A 202 -7.00 -10.43 -4.13
CA PHE A 202 -7.60 -9.67 -5.22
C PHE A 202 -6.99 -9.99 -6.59
N GLY A 203 -6.01 -10.89 -6.63
CA GLY A 203 -5.32 -11.29 -7.85
C GLY A 203 -4.20 -10.35 -8.28
N VAL A 204 -3.41 -10.83 -9.24
CA VAL A 204 -2.18 -10.18 -9.74
C VAL A 204 -2.45 -8.77 -10.28
N LYS A 205 -3.54 -8.58 -11.02
CA LYS A 205 -3.90 -7.29 -11.62
C LYS A 205 -4.11 -6.21 -10.55
N SER A 206 -4.72 -6.57 -9.41
CA SER A 206 -4.93 -5.66 -8.29
C SER A 206 -3.61 -5.33 -7.58
N ALA A 207 -2.74 -6.33 -7.41
CA ALA A 207 -1.43 -6.13 -6.80
C ALA A 207 -0.51 -5.23 -7.64
N ILE A 208 -0.44 -5.43 -8.96
CA ILE A 208 0.33 -4.56 -9.86
C ILE A 208 -0.17 -3.12 -9.78
N ARG A 209 -1.49 -2.94 -9.78
CA ARG A 209 -2.09 -1.62 -9.64
C ARG A 209 -1.69 -0.96 -8.31
N PHE A 210 -1.76 -1.69 -7.21
CA PHE A 210 -1.32 -1.22 -5.90
C PHE A 210 0.15 -0.82 -5.88
N VAL A 211 1.03 -1.60 -6.52
CA VAL A 211 2.47 -1.25 -6.63
C VAL A 211 2.65 0.05 -7.40
N ILE A 212 1.98 0.20 -8.55
CA ILE A 212 2.05 1.42 -9.36
C ILE A 212 1.50 2.63 -8.59
N GLU A 213 0.35 2.49 -7.94
CA GLU A 213 -0.26 3.54 -7.10
C GLU A 213 0.65 3.91 -5.92
N SER A 214 1.32 2.94 -5.30
CA SER A 214 2.26 3.17 -4.20
C SER A 214 3.51 3.92 -4.67
N ILE A 215 4.13 3.49 -5.77
CA ILE A 215 5.30 4.18 -6.35
C ILE A 215 4.92 5.61 -6.75
N ALA A 216 3.78 5.77 -7.42
CA ALA A 216 3.25 7.07 -7.78
C ALA A 216 3.06 7.95 -6.55
N SER A 217 2.43 7.44 -5.49
CA SER A 217 2.21 8.19 -4.26
C SER A 217 3.51 8.67 -3.62
N LEU A 218 4.59 7.87 -3.67
CA LEU A 218 5.90 8.26 -3.16
C LEU A 218 6.50 9.39 -3.99
N ILE A 219 6.48 9.27 -5.33
CA ILE A 219 6.99 10.31 -6.23
C ILE A 219 6.22 11.62 -6.07
N PHE A 220 4.90 11.55 -5.89
CA PHE A 220 4.07 12.75 -5.78
C PHE A 220 4.06 13.36 -4.38
N LYS A 221 4.32 12.58 -3.32
CA LYS A 221 4.44 13.11 -1.96
C LYS A 221 5.54 14.18 -1.88
N GLU A 222 6.67 13.92 -2.53
CA GLU A 222 7.79 14.86 -2.60
C GLU A 222 7.50 16.10 -3.47
N GLN A 223 6.60 15.99 -4.44
CA GLN A 223 6.16 17.14 -5.22
C GLN A 223 5.12 18.01 -4.49
N ASN A 224 4.35 17.41 -3.57
CA ASN A 224 3.32 18.11 -2.80
C ASN A 224 3.90 18.90 -1.63
N SER A 225 5.01 18.47 -1.05
CA SER A 225 5.61 19.14 0.12
C SER A 225 6.18 20.52 -0.19
N HIS A 226 6.14 21.00 -1.43
CA HIS A 226 6.60 22.34 -1.81
C HIS A 226 5.62 23.01 -2.77
N ALA A 227 4.35 22.63 -2.74
CA ALA A 227 3.38 23.22 -3.65
C ALA A 227 2.94 24.59 -3.12
N GLU A 228 2.91 25.60 -3.97
CA GLU A 228 2.43 26.94 -3.63
C GLU A 228 0.89 26.99 -3.65
N TYR A 229 0.30 27.98 -2.98
CA TYR A 229 -1.14 28.25 -3.09
C TYR A 229 -1.51 28.82 -4.45
N LEU A 230 -2.72 28.53 -4.92
CA LEU A 230 -3.27 29.22 -6.07
C LEU A 230 -3.75 30.62 -5.66
N PRO A 231 -3.47 31.66 -6.46
CA PRO A 231 -4.09 32.97 -6.29
C PRO A 231 -5.62 32.88 -6.24
N THR A 232 -6.24 33.67 -5.37
CA THR A 232 -7.69 33.62 -5.09
C THR A 232 -8.56 34.02 -6.28
N ASP A 233 -7.99 34.70 -7.28
CA ASP A 233 -8.68 35.14 -8.50
C ASP A 233 -8.81 34.05 -9.57
N ILE A 234 -8.19 32.88 -9.35
CA ILE A 234 -8.21 31.77 -10.30
C ILE A 234 -9.40 30.86 -10.04
N GLU A 235 -10.26 30.71 -11.04
CA GLU A 235 -11.39 29.77 -10.99
C GLU A 235 -10.92 28.31 -11.16
N VAL A 236 -11.09 27.51 -10.11
CA VAL A 236 -10.76 26.08 -10.12
C VAL A 236 -11.95 25.28 -10.67
N PRO A 237 -11.77 24.33 -11.61
CA PRO A 237 -12.87 23.48 -12.08
C PRO A 237 -13.49 22.64 -10.96
N GLU A 238 -14.83 22.58 -10.93
CA GLU A 238 -15.62 21.85 -9.90
C GLU A 238 -15.11 20.43 -9.56
N PRO A 239 -14.72 19.57 -10.52
CA PRO A 239 -14.26 18.21 -10.20
C PRO A 239 -12.92 18.15 -9.43
N MET A 240 -12.18 19.27 -9.41
CA MET A 240 -10.90 19.44 -8.71
C MET A 240 -11.04 20.31 -7.45
N GLN A 241 -12.24 20.79 -7.15
CA GLN A 241 -12.51 21.56 -5.93
C GLN A 241 -12.82 20.62 -4.76
N CYS A 242 -12.32 20.98 -3.58
CA CYS A 242 -12.72 20.33 -2.34
C CYS A 242 -14.16 20.70 -1.98
N THR A 243 -14.99 19.72 -1.64
CA THR A 243 -16.38 19.98 -1.24
C THR A 243 -16.54 20.73 0.10
N ILE A 244 -15.46 20.89 0.88
CA ILE A 244 -15.48 21.63 2.16
C ILE A 244 -14.92 23.05 2.00
N CYS A 245 -13.65 23.17 1.57
CA CYS A 245 -13.00 24.49 1.47
C CYS A 245 -13.23 25.19 0.11
N HIS A 246 -13.83 24.50 -0.87
CA HIS A 246 -14.05 25.01 -2.24
C HIS A 246 -12.79 25.41 -3.02
N ASP A 247 -11.60 25.18 -2.46
CA ASP A 247 -10.31 25.40 -3.12
C ASP A 247 -9.86 24.14 -3.88
N LEU A 248 -8.80 24.26 -4.68
CA LEU A 248 -8.13 23.14 -5.33
C LEU A 248 -7.72 22.08 -4.30
N LEU A 249 -8.12 20.84 -4.57
CA LEU A 249 -7.81 19.69 -3.73
C LEU A 249 -6.31 19.58 -3.40
N ASN A 250 -6.00 19.52 -2.11
CA ASN A 250 -4.67 19.24 -1.56
C ASN A 250 -4.67 17.89 -0.82
N ASP A 251 -3.81 16.95 -1.25
CA ASP A 251 -3.85 15.52 -0.89
C ASP A 251 -5.28 14.93 -1.00
N PRO A 252 -5.87 14.86 -2.21
CA PRO A 252 -7.26 14.46 -2.39
C PRO A 252 -7.55 13.05 -1.88
N VAL A 253 -8.58 12.98 -1.05
CA VAL A 253 -9.23 11.73 -0.63
C VAL A 253 -10.62 11.64 -1.24
N GLU A 254 -10.99 10.45 -1.68
CA GLU A 254 -12.33 10.10 -2.14
C GLU A 254 -13.11 9.49 -0.98
N CYS A 255 -14.32 9.98 -0.76
CA CYS A 255 -15.29 9.37 0.15
C CYS A 255 -16.67 9.37 -0.51
N GLN A 256 -17.25 8.18 -0.68
CA GLN A 256 -18.60 7.98 -1.24
C GLN A 256 -18.87 8.73 -2.57
N GLY A 257 -17.85 8.83 -3.42
CA GLY A 257 -17.94 9.49 -4.73
C GLY A 257 -17.72 11.01 -4.72
N PHE A 258 -17.39 11.60 -3.56
CA PHE A 258 -16.98 12.99 -3.41
C PHE A 258 -15.49 13.11 -3.09
N PHE A 259 -14.90 14.27 -3.38
CA PHE A 259 -13.49 14.54 -3.16
C PHE A 259 -13.28 15.63 -2.11
N PHE A 260 -12.31 15.39 -1.24
CA PHE A 260 -11.95 16.28 -0.14
C PHE A 260 -10.44 16.45 -0.06
N CYS A 261 -9.99 17.59 0.42
CA CYS A 261 -8.63 17.69 0.97
C CYS A 261 -8.56 16.78 2.20
N LYS A 262 -7.46 16.05 2.35
CA LYS A 262 -7.29 15.15 3.51
C LYS A 262 -7.44 15.90 4.83
N LYS A 263 -6.79 17.07 4.97
CA LYS A 263 -6.86 17.92 6.18
C LYS A 263 -8.29 18.34 6.51
N CYS A 264 -9.03 18.87 5.52
CA CYS A 264 -10.42 19.30 5.72
C CYS A 264 -11.32 18.15 6.17
N LEU A 265 -11.17 16.96 5.59
CA LEU A 265 -11.97 15.80 6.00
C LEU A 265 -11.57 15.28 7.38
N ASP A 266 -10.27 15.23 7.69
CA ASP A 266 -9.75 14.82 9.00
C ASP A 266 -10.27 15.75 10.11
N GLU A 267 -10.29 17.06 9.89
CA GLU A 267 -10.86 18.06 10.81
C GLU A 267 -12.37 17.90 10.95
N TRP A 268 -13.09 17.70 9.84
CA TRP A 268 -14.53 17.47 9.87
C TRP A 268 -14.90 16.23 10.69
N GLN A 269 -14.12 15.15 10.56
CA GLN A 269 -14.34 13.92 11.31
C GLN A 269 -14.16 14.06 12.83
N LYS A 270 -13.37 15.05 13.29
CA LYS A 270 -13.26 15.35 14.73
C LYS A 270 -14.57 15.90 15.29
N VAL A 271 -15.36 16.60 14.46
CA VAL A 271 -16.65 17.19 14.85
C VAL A 271 -17.78 16.15 14.77
N GLY A 272 -17.74 15.26 13.77
CA GLY A 272 -18.74 14.19 13.65
C GLY A 272 -18.45 13.16 12.57
N SER A 273 -19.08 11.99 12.69
CA SER A 273 -18.93 10.87 11.75
C SER A 273 -19.92 10.91 10.58
N ILE A 274 -20.33 12.10 10.14
CA ILE A 274 -21.29 12.31 9.06
C ILE A 274 -20.63 12.98 7.86
N HIS A 275 -21.08 12.59 6.68
CA HIS A 275 -20.50 13.04 5.43
C HIS A 275 -20.92 14.47 5.10
N PRO A 276 -19.98 15.39 4.84
CA PRO A 276 -20.26 16.81 4.66
C PRO A 276 -21.21 17.09 3.48
N ALA A 277 -21.09 16.34 2.38
CA ALA A 277 -21.90 16.58 1.18
C ALA A 277 -23.29 15.91 1.17
N ASN A 278 -23.47 14.77 1.84
CA ASN A 278 -24.66 13.92 1.66
C ASN A 278 -25.31 13.48 3.00
N GLY A 279 -24.71 13.82 4.14
CA GLY A 279 -25.22 13.52 5.47
C GLY A 279 -25.15 12.05 5.89
N LEU A 280 -24.57 11.16 5.08
CA LEU A 280 -24.48 9.73 5.41
C LEU A 280 -23.34 9.44 6.39
N PRO A 281 -23.40 8.35 7.18
CA PRO A 281 -22.29 7.96 8.04
C PRO A 281 -20.99 7.71 7.24
N ILE A 282 -19.87 8.24 7.73
CA ILE A 282 -18.53 7.96 7.22
C ILE A 282 -17.81 7.01 8.18
N SER A 283 -17.07 6.06 7.62
CA SER A 283 -16.01 5.33 8.34
C SER A 283 -14.65 5.57 7.67
N GLU A 284 -13.56 5.42 8.41
CA GLU A 284 -12.19 5.51 7.84
C GLU A 284 -12.00 4.56 6.65
N GLU A 285 -12.67 3.41 6.67
CA GLU A 285 -12.62 2.42 5.58
C GLU A 285 -13.26 2.92 4.27
N THR A 286 -14.14 3.92 4.35
CA THR A 286 -14.78 4.55 3.18
C THR A 286 -13.95 5.69 2.59
N ILE A 287 -12.89 6.13 3.28
CA ILE A 287 -12.00 7.20 2.84
C ILE A 287 -10.81 6.56 2.12
N VAL A 288 -10.68 6.85 0.82
CA VAL A 288 -9.65 6.26 -0.03
C VAL A 288 -8.80 7.37 -0.64
N LYS A 289 -7.48 7.33 -0.43
CA LYS A 289 -6.55 8.24 -1.11
C LYS A 289 -6.65 8.07 -2.62
N ASN A 290 -6.86 9.16 -3.36
CA ASN A 290 -6.96 9.11 -4.82
C ASN A 290 -5.70 9.66 -5.48
N VAL A 291 -4.74 8.76 -5.73
CA VAL A 291 -3.44 9.10 -6.35
C VAL A 291 -3.60 9.72 -7.74
N THR A 292 -4.64 9.34 -8.48
CA THR A 292 -4.86 9.90 -9.83
C THR A 292 -5.32 11.34 -9.74
N MET A 293 -6.29 11.65 -8.87
CA MET A 293 -6.74 13.02 -8.65
C MET A 293 -5.62 13.89 -8.06
N ASN A 294 -4.80 13.34 -7.17
CA ASN A 294 -3.63 14.06 -6.63
C ASN A 294 -2.67 14.47 -7.74
N MET A 295 -2.34 13.57 -8.67
CA MET A 295 -1.48 13.93 -9.79
C MET A 295 -2.12 14.97 -10.73
N ILE A 296 -3.43 14.88 -10.98
CA ILE A 296 -4.15 15.84 -11.83
C ILE A 296 -4.08 17.24 -11.21
N THR A 297 -4.39 17.36 -9.92
CA THR A 297 -4.41 18.63 -9.17
C THR A 297 -3.01 19.26 -9.07
N ILE A 298 -1.96 18.46 -8.82
CA ILE A 298 -0.56 18.92 -8.86
C ILE A 298 -0.19 19.52 -10.22
N LYS A 299 -0.50 18.80 -11.30
CA LYS A 299 -0.17 19.26 -12.65
C LYS A 299 -0.97 20.49 -13.04
N TYR A 300 -2.26 20.50 -12.70
CA TYR A 300 -3.14 21.63 -12.93
C TYR A 300 -2.57 22.88 -12.25
N ARG A 301 -2.30 22.79 -10.95
CA ARG A 301 -1.66 23.85 -10.16
C ARG A 301 -0.38 24.36 -10.82
N ARG A 302 0.53 23.46 -11.20
CA ARG A 302 1.80 23.84 -11.83
C ARG A 302 1.61 24.60 -13.14
N ILE A 303 0.68 24.16 -14.00
CA ILE A 303 0.44 24.82 -15.28
C ILE A 303 -0.18 26.20 -15.06
N VAL A 304 -1.17 26.28 -14.17
CA VAL A 304 -1.86 27.53 -13.83
C VAL A 304 -0.90 28.54 -13.21
N LEU A 305 -0.11 28.16 -12.20
CA LEU A 305 0.88 29.05 -11.60
C LEU A 305 1.94 29.53 -12.62
N ASN A 306 2.39 28.66 -13.52
CA ASN A 306 3.30 29.05 -14.59
C ASN A 306 2.66 29.98 -15.63
N GLN A 307 1.35 29.92 -15.84
CA GLN A 307 0.62 30.90 -16.65
C GLN A 307 0.52 32.21 -15.88
N TYR A 308 0.06 32.15 -14.63
CA TYR A 308 -0.13 33.30 -13.77
C TYR A 308 1.14 34.13 -13.60
N ARG A 309 2.30 33.51 -13.32
CA ARG A 309 3.60 34.20 -13.21
C ARG A 309 4.06 34.86 -14.49
N ARG A 310 3.68 34.30 -15.65
CA ARG A 310 4.00 34.94 -16.94
C ARG A 310 3.18 36.19 -17.15
N ASP A 311 1.94 36.18 -16.67
CA ASP A 311 1.02 37.31 -16.78
C ASP A 311 1.25 38.36 -15.65
N HIS A 312 1.79 37.93 -14.51
CA HIS A 312 2.09 38.74 -13.32
C HIS A 312 3.53 38.50 -12.82
N PRO A 313 4.54 39.13 -13.45
CA PRO A 313 5.96 38.89 -13.12
C PRO A 313 6.36 39.31 -11.69
N ASP A 314 5.57 40.19 -11.07
CA ASP A 314 5.83 40.71 -9.71
C ASP A 314 5.32 39.78 -8.59
N TRP A 315 4.56 38.73 -8.94
CA TRP A 315 4.04 37.78 -7.96
C TRP A 315 5.15 36.85 -7.46
N GLN A 316 5.43 36.87 -6.16
CA GLN A 316 6.52 36.09 -5.54
C GLN A 316 6.09 34.72 -5.01
N GLY A 317 4.79 34.42 -4.99
CA GLY A 317 4.23 33.17 -4.51
C GLY A 317 4.21 33.04 -2.99
N GLU A 318 3.18 32.37 -2.50
CA GLU A 318 3.03 32.02 -1.08
C GLU A 318 3.22 30.50 -0.95
N ASN A 319 4.22 30.10 -0.15
CA ASN A 319 4.54 28.70 0.10
C ASN A 319 3.55 28.11 1.13
N MET A 320 3.04 26.90 0.86
CA MET A 320 2.13 26.21 1.80
C MET A 320 2.76 25.91 3.17
N ASP A 321 4.08 25.73 3.25
CA ASP A 321 4.75 25.34 4.50
C ASP A 321 4.99 26.53 5.45
N GLU A 322 4.93 27.77 4.97
CA GLU A 322 5.21 28.96 5.79
C GLU A 322 3.99 29.33 6.65
N GLU A 323 2.78 29.33 6.07
CA GLU A 323 1.54 29.59 6.83
C GLU A 323 1.21 28.48 7.85
N GLU A 324 1.50 27.21 7.54
CA GLU A 324 1.19 26.10 8.46
C GLU A 324 2.09 26.14 9.71
N ASN A 325 3.33 26.63 9.59
CA ASN A 325 4.19 26.86 10.75
C ASN A 325 3.79 28.11 11.54
N GLU A 326 3.35 29.18 10.88
CA GLU A 326 2.88 30.39 11.57
C GLU A 326 1.59 30.14 12.38
N GLN A 327 0.60 29.44 11.81
CA GLN A 327 -0.65 29.11 12.52
C GLN A 327 -0.46 28.20 13.73
N ILE A 328 0.47 27.23 13.67
CA ILE A 328 0.79 26.36 14.82
C ILE A 328 1.46 27.17 15.94
N THR A 329 2.25 28.18 15.58
CA THR A 329 2.94 29.03 16.56
C THR A 329 1.94 29.92 17.30
N ASP A 330 0.93 30.43 16.60
CA ASP A 330 -0.11 31.30 17.18
C ASP A 330 -1.11 30.53 18.06
N GLU A 331 -1.53 29.32 17.68
CA GLU A 331 -2.39 28.47 18.53
C GLU A 331 -1.66 28.05 19.82
N GLN A 332 -0.36 27.69 19.72
CA GLN A 332 0.44 27.36 20.92
C GLN A 332 0.64 28.57 21.84
N GLN A 333 0.72 29.79 21.31
CA GLN A 333 0.80 31.00 22.13
C GLN A 333 -0.53 31.33 22.82
N GLN A 334 -1.67 31.10 22.16
CA GLN A 334 -2.99 31.31 22.76
C GLN A 334 -3.31 30.30 23.87
N ASP A 335 -2.96 29.02 23.68
CA ASP A 335 -3.13 28.00 24.71
C ASP A 335 -2.23 28.22 25.93
N THR A 336 -1.05 28.84 25.74
CA THR A 336 -0.15 29.21 26.84
C THR A 336 -0.68 30.41 27.64
N GLN A 337 -1.32 31.39 26.97
CA GLN A 337 -1.91 32.57 27.63
C GLN A 337 -3.22 32.30 28.38
N GLN A 338 -3.91 31.19 28.09
CA GLN A 338 -5.13 30.79 28.82
C GLN A 338 -4.85 29.90 30.05
N GLN A 339 -3.58 29.55 30.29
CA GLN A 339 -3.16 28.75 31.46
C GLN A 339 -2.48 29.57 32.57
N GLU A 340 -2.35 30.89 32.40
CA GLU A 340 -2.00 31.86 33.45
C GLU A 340 -3.24 32.60 33.95
#